data_AF-A0A4R8M984-F1
#
_entry.id   AF-A0A4R8M984-F1
#
_cell.length_a   1.000
_cell.length_b   1.000
_cell.length_c   1.000
_cell.angle_alpha   90.00
_cell.angle_beta   90.00
_cell.angle_gamma   90.00
#
_symmetry.space_group_name_H-M   'P 1'
#
loop_
_entity.id
_entity.type
_entity.pdbx_description
1 polymer ?
#
loop_
_entity_poly.entity_id
_entity_poly.type
_entity_poly.pdbx_seq_one_letter_code
_entity_poly.pdbx_strand_id
1 'polypeptide(L)'
;MSLLRVKVPASSANLGSGFDTVGLALSLYNFFDVLEILPHGQYEVDVVGEGGGEESLVARNGVVRSYERACREWGMEPPGLRLRTLNAIPMKRGLGSSSSAIVGGVAIANELRERPLPKEDLLPMMVAMEGHPDNVVPCCLGGMAVSCWDGGNLRLVRMPPLPPDMVAVVAVPAVELSTEDARNALPKEVSMKDAVYNLSRSALLAASWATGNWDNLPWAMDDRLHQPFRARLFPGGEAILEEVRRIPQCSGVAISGSGPSVLAFARGEAHRVAELMCSIFTRSGVRSRFFVLSEDSAGVTVAKNVSSTDIYRPLRKGSVFPMAFGVDGSGRCVVEEVISDMDVAKIAVLGVPDVPGVAARLFSDLAGAGVGAEMIVQSVMRGQMNDIAFIVKQSLLGDAIAICRSFASGVGAQGVTFDAEVAKVALKGDLLSGCPEIPSQMFSVLAGCRINIDMIAAASTIIACIVASPDMEGASSALSQAFLRS
;
A
#
# COMPACT_ATOMS: atom_id res chain seq x y z
N MET A 1 4.56 -14.31 16.77
CA MET A 1 5.79 -14.84 16.16
C MET A 1 5.41 -15.45 14.83
N SER A 2 6.11 -15.13 13.75
CA SER A 2 6.00 -15.88 12.50
C SER A 2 7.20 -16.82 12.36
N LEU A 3 6.93 -18.06 11.97
CA LEU A 3 7.96 -19.03 11.62
C LEU A 3 8.77 -18.55 10.41
N LEU A 4 8.06 -17.90 9.47
CA LEU A 4 8.61 -17.40 8.22
C LEU A 4 7.93 -16.07 7.86
N ARG A 5 8.71 -15.11 7.35
CA ARG A 5 8.19 -13.94 6.65
C ARG A 5 8.78 -13.91 5.25
N VAL A 6 7.92 -13.83 4.26
CA VAL A 6 8.29 -13.56 2.87
C VAL A 6 7.91 -12.13 2.53
N LYS A 7 8.89 -11.30 2.16
CA LYS A 7 8.70 -9.94 1.65
C LYS A 7 8.85 -9.97 0.14
N VAL A 8 7.84 -9.53 -0.60
CA VAL A 8 7.82 -9.52 -2.07
C VAL A 8 7.55 -8.11 -2.58
N PRO A 9 8.42 -7.54 -3.45
CA PRO A 9 8.18 -6.23 -4.05
C PRO A 9 7.03 -6.25 -5.07
N ALA A 10 6.52 -5.06 -5.36
CA ALA A 10 5.70 -4.78 -6.53
C ALA A 10 6.56 -4.84 -7.78
N SER A 11 5.91 -5.00 -8.93
CA SER A 11 6.56 -4.88 -10.23
C SER A 11 5.78 -4.00 -11.17
N SER A 12 6.49 -3.31 -12.04
CA SER A 12 5.92 -2.70 -13.23
C SER A 12 6.47 -3.41 -14.46
N ALA A 13 5.55 -3.99 -15.24
CA ALA A 13 5.86 -4.70 -16.48
C ALA A 13 5.72 -3.81 -17.71
N ASN A 14 6.23 -4.30 -18.84
CA ASN A 14 6.24 -3.72 -20.17
C ASN A 14 7.14 -2.49 -20.31
N LEU A 15 7.03 -1.52 -19.40
CA LEU A 15 7.75 -0.24 -19.45
C LEU A 15 7.68 0.41 -20.84
N GLY A 16 6.49 0.39 -21.44
CA GLY A 16 6.29 0.85 -22.81
C GLY A 16 6.48 -0.26 -23.82
N SER A 17 7.49 -0.13 -24.69
CA SER A 17 7.72 -1.04 -25.82
C SER A 17 8.12 -2.47 -25.41
N GLY A 18 8.49 -2.72 -24.16
CA GLY A 18 8.99 -4.01 -23.66
C GLY A 18 7.89 -5.03 -23.33
N PHE A 19 6.84 -5.09 -24.16
CA PHE A 19 5.65 -5.92 -23.94
C PHE A 19 5.98 -7.40 -23.67
N ASP A 20 5.51 -7.95 -22.54
CA ASP A 20 5.73 -9.33 -22.04
C ASP A 20 7.20 -9.74 -21.82
N THR A 21 8.15 -8.80 -21.93
CA THR A 21 9.59 -9.10 -21.85
C THR A 21 10.31 -8.34 -20.75
N VAL A 22 9.96 -7.08 -20.54
CA VAL A 22 10.64 -6.16 -19.64
C VAL A 22 9.83 -5.95 -18.37
N GLY A 23 10.48 -5.98 -17.22
CA GLY A 23 9.88 -5.45 -16.01
C GLY A 23 10.88 -5.02 -14.95
N LEU A 24 10.37 -4.26 -13.98
CA LEU A 24 11.13 -3.60 -12.93
C LEU A 24 10.49 -3.85 -11.58
N ALA A 25 11.28 -4.24 -10.59
CA ALA A 25 10.85 -4.36 -9.20
C ALA A 25 10.85 -2.99 -8.50
N LEU A 26 9.81 -2.71 -7.72
CA LEU A 26 9.57 -1.42 -7.07
C LEU A 26 9.48 -1.55 -5.55
N SER A 27 9.88 -0.50 -4.83
CA SER A 27 9.95 -0.44 -3.37
C SER A 27 8.60 -0.33 -2.64
N LEU A 28 7.59 -1.08 -3.10
CA LEU A 28 6.28 -1.27 -2.48
C LEU A 28 6.10 -2.77 -2.25
N TYR A 29 5.62 -3.20 -1.09
CA TYR A 29 5.78 -4.61 -0.68
C TYR A 29 4.48 -5.25 -0.22
N ASN A 30 4.33 -6.53 -0.52
CA ASN A 30 3.46 -7.42 0.23
C ASN A 30 4.32 -8.26 1.19
N PHE A 31 3.74 -8.62 2.34
CA PHE A 31 4.35 -9.52 3.31
C PHE A 31 3.46 -10.73 3.53
N PHE A 32 4.06 -11.91 3.54
CA PHE A 32 3.39 -13.18 3.80
C PHE A 32 4.05 -13.86 5.00
N ASP A 33 3.35 -13.81 6.13
CA ASP A 33 3.79 -14.37 7.40
C ASP A 33 3.19 -15.76 7.60
N VAL A 34 4.04 -16.78 7.68
CA VAL A 34 3.64 -18.10 8.17
C VAL A 34 3.72 -18.08 9.69
N LEU A 35 2.57 -18.10 10.35
CA LEU A 35 2.48 -18.07 11.81
C LEU A 35 2.63 -19.46 12.42
N GLU A 36 2.08 -20.48 11.75
CA GLU A 36 2.03 -21.85 12.25
C GLU A 36 1.93 -22.85 11.09
N ILE A 37 2.51 -24.05 11.28
CA ILE A 37 2.32 -25.20 10.39
C ILE A 37 1.15 -26.02 10.95
N LEU A 38 0.14 -26.22 10.11
CA LEU A 38 -1.09 -26.95 10.43
C LEU A 38 -1.09 -28.34 9.75
N PRO A 39 -1.99 -29.25 10.14
CA PRO A 39 -2.21 -30.49 9.42
C PRO A 39 -2.53 -30.27 7.94
N HIS A 40 -2.19 -31.25 7.09
CA HIS A 40 -2.45 -31.20 5.66
C HIS A 40 -3.89 -30.78 5.33
N GLY A 41 -4.04 -29.86 4.37
CA GLY A 41 -5.35 -29.36 3.91
C GLY A 41 -6.02 -28.32 4.80
N GLN A 42 -5.42 -27.94 5.94
CA GLN A 42 -5.96 -26.90 6.82
C GLN A 42 -5.29 -25.55 6.57
N TYR A 43 -6.07 -24.52 6.23
CA TYR A 43 -5.56 -23.17 6.02
C TYR A 43 -6.38 -22.15 6.81
N GLU A 44 -5.67 -21.31 7.55
CA GLU A 44 -6.22 -20.13 8.21
C GLU A 44 -5.52 -18.92 7.62
N VAL A 45 -6.25 -17.99 7.00
CA VAL A 45 -5.64 -16.84 6.31
C VAL A 45 -6.25 -15.52 6.82
N ASP A 46 -5.39 -14.69 7.40
CA ASP A 46 -5.69 -13.33 7.86
C ASP A 46 -5.17 -12.33 6.82
N VAL A 47 -6.06 -11.60 6.14
CA VAL A 47 -5.71 -10.64 5.09
C VAL A 47 -5.89 -9.21 5.58
N VAL A 48 -4.79 -8.45 5.66
CA VAL A 48 -4.76 -7.05 6.06
C VAL A 48 -4.35 -6.18 4.87
N GLY A 49 -5.13 -5.12 4.60
CA GLY A 49 -4.87 -4.19 3.49
C GLY A 49 -5.74 -4.49 2.27
N GLU A 50 -5.14 -4.48 1.08
CA GLU A 50 -5.85 -4.73 -0.19
C GLU A 50 -6.46 -6.14 -0.20
N GLY A 51 -7.77 -6.23 -0.47
CA GLY A 51 -8.54 -7.48 -0.42
C GLY A 51 -8.93 -7.96 0.98
N GLY A 52 -8.67 -7.19 2.04
CA GLY A 52 -9.12 -7.53 3.40
C GLY A 52 -10.64 -7.41 3.57
N GLY A 53 -11.23 -8.31 4.38
CA GLY A 53 -12.67 -8.29 4.72
C GLY A 53 -13.57 -9.21 3.88
N GLU A 54 -13.04 -9.92 2.88
CA GLU A 54 -13.82 -10.91 2.12
C GLU A 54 -13.56 -12.33 2.66
N GLU A 55 -14.51 -12.89 3.43
CA GLU A 55 -14.44 -14.25 4.00
C GLU A 55 -14.28 -15.36 2.94
N SER A 56 -14.65 -15.10 1.68
CA SER A 56 -14.56 -16.06 0.57
C SER A 56 -13.13 -16.37 0.10
N LEU A 57 -12.12 -15.71 0.65
CA LEU A 57 -10.75 -15.71 0.13
C LEU A 57 -9.88 -16.90 0.57
N VAL A 58 -10.23 -17.69 1.58
CA VAL A 58 -9.36 -18.81 2.02
C VAL A 58 -9.17 -19.85 0.91
N ALA A 59 -10.26 -20.26 0.25
CA ALA A 59 -10.22 -21.24 -0.85
C ALA A 59 -9.70 -20.65 -2.19
N ARG A 60 -9.60 -19.32 -2.31
CA ARG A 60 -9.20 -18.63 -3.55
C ARG A 60 -7.89 -17.85 -3.43
N ASN A 61 -7.23 -17.88 -2.28
CA ASN A 61 -6.03 -17.09 -2.03
C ASN A 61 -4.91 -17.49 -3.02
N GLY A 62 -4.38 -16.50 -3.76
CA GLY A 62 -3.34 -16.73 -4.76
C GLY A 62 -2.04 -17.29 -4.17
N VAL A 63 -1.71 -16.92 -2.93
CA VAL A 63 -0.51 -17.41 -2.22
C VAL A 63 -0.66 -18.91 -1.92
N VAL A 64 -1.78 -19.31 -1.32
CA VAL A 64 -2.06 -20.73 -0.98
C VAL A 64 -2.07 -21.60 -2.23
N ARG A 65 -2.76 -21.18 -3.29
CA ARG A 65 -2.81 -21.94 -4.56
C ARG A 65 -1.41 -22.13 -5.17
N SER A 66 -0.57 -21.09 -5.14
CA SER A 66 0.78 -21.14 -5.68
C SER A 66 1.70 -22.02 -4.83
N TYR A 67 1.59 -21.89 -3.51
CA TYR A 67 2.27 -22.75 -2.53
C TYR A 67 1.95 -24.23 -2.75
N GLU A 68 0.67 -24.58 -2.84
CA GLU A 68 0.25 -25.97 -3.06
C GLU A 68 0.72 -26.52 -4.39
N ARG A 69 0.63 -25.72 -5.46
CA ARG A 69 1.10 -26.12 -6.78
C ARG A 69 2.60 -26.41 -6.76
N ALA A 70 3.39 -25.56 -6.11
CA ALA A 70 4.83 -25.75 -5.95
C ALA A 70 5.15 -27.04 -5.17
N CYS A 71 4.47 -27.28 -4.04
CA CYS A 71 4.64 -28.52 -3.26
C CYS A 71 4.36 -29.76 -4.11
N ARG A 72 3.23 -29.78 -4.83
CA ARG A 72 2.85 -30.92 -5.69
C ARG A 72 3.88 -31.18 -6.79
N GLU A 73 4.38 -30.13 -7.43
CA GLU A 73 5.37 -30.26 -8.51
C GLU A 73 6.73 -30.79 -8.02
N TRP A 74 7.07 -30.52 -6.75
CA TRP A 74 8.25 -31.10 -6.09
C TRP A 74 7.98 -32.43 -5.37
N GLY A 75 6.80 -33.01 -5.52
CA GLY A 75 6.43 -34.29 -4.89
C GLY A 75 6.26 -34.21 -3.37
N MET A 76 6.02 -33.01 -2.83
CA MET A 76 5.76 -32.77 -1.41
C MET A 76 4.26 -32.73 -1.13
N GLU A 77 3.84 -33.36 -0.05
CA GLU A 77 2.49 -33.17 0.50
C GLU A 77 2.45 -31.82 1.22
N PRO A 78 1.62 -30.84 0.78
CA PRO A 78 1.66 -29.50 1.34
C PRO A 78 1.11 -29.52 2.76
N PRO A 79 1.89 -29.20 3.82
CA PRO A 79 1.29 -28.99 5.13
C PRO A 79 0.34 -27.79 5.09
N GLY A 80 -0.65 -27.81 5.98
CA GLY A 80 -1.53 -26.68 6.20
C GLY A 80 -0.76 -25.49 6.78
N LEU A 81 -1.29 -24.28 6.62
CA LEU A 81 -0.62 -23.05 7.07
C LEU A 81 -1.61 -22.09 7.75
N ARG A 82 -1.17 -21.51 8.87
CA ARG A 82 -1.76 -20.28 9.39
C ARG A 82 -0.97 -19.10 8.83
N LEU A 83 -1.60 -18.33 7.95
CA LEU A 83 -0.99 -17.23 7.21
C LEU A 83 -1.55 -15.89 7.66
N ARG A 84 -0.68 -14.88 7.74
CA ARG A 84 -1.07 -13.47 7.72
C ARG A 84 -0.47 -12.80 6.49
N THR A 85 -1.31 -12.16 5.68
CA THR A 85 -0.89 -11.45 4.47
C THR A 85 -1.11 -9.95 4.66
N LEU A 86 -0.04 -9.16 4.55
CA LEU A 86 -0.09 -7.70 4.57
C LEU A 86 0.05 -7.19 3.15
N ASN A 87 -1.06 -6.77 2.54
CA ASN A 87 -1.12 -6.40 1.13
C ASN A 87 -1.14 -4.88 0.95
N ALA A 88 0.01 -4.29 0.60
CA ALA A 88 0.10 -2.87 0.25
C ALA A 88 0.08 -2.62 -1.27
N ILE A 89 0.35 -3.65 -2.07
CA ILE A 89 0.36 -3.57 -3.53
C ILE A 89 -1.09 -3.53 -4.05
N PRO A 90 -1.52 -2.47 -4.75
CA PRO A 90 -2.90 -2.32 -5.21
C PRO A 90 -3.35 -3.47 -6.13
N MET A 91 -4.49 -4.09 -5.81
CA MET A 91 -5.02 -5.22 -6.57
C MET A 91 -5.68 -4.80 -7.88
N LYS A 92 -5.44 -5.56 -8.95
CA LYS A 92 -5.96 -5.29 -10.32
C LYS A 92 -5.65 -3.86 -10.81
N ARG A 93 -4.46 -3.35 -10.43
CA ARG A 93 -3.98 -2.02 -10.87
C ARG A 93 -2.74 -2.03 -11.75
N GLY A 94 -2.20 -3.20 -12.11
CA GLY A 94 -1.00 -3.30 -12.95
C GLY A 94 0.34 -3.15 -12.20
N LEU A 95 0.37 -3.42 -10.88
CA LEU A 95 1.59 -3.38 -10.05
C LEU A 95 2.08 -4.77 -9.60
N GLY A 96 1.75 -5.82 -10.35
CA GLY A 96 2.26 -7.17 -10.08
C GLY A 96 1.70 -7.84 -8.82
N SER A 97 0.50 -7.47 -8.36
CA SER A 97 -0.12 -8.09 -7.17
C SER A 97 -0.34 -9.62 -7.31
N SER A 98 -0.74 -10.10 -8.51
CA SER A 98 -0.85 -11.54 -8.81
C SER A 98 0.50 -12.24 -8.73
N SER A 99 1.49 -11.69 -9.44
CA SER A 99 2.85 -12.21 -9.50
C SER A 99 3.50 -12.21 -8.11
N SER A 100 3.22 -11.19 -7.28
CA SER A 100 3.65 -11.12 -5.89
C SER A 100 3.11 -12.30 -5.06
N ALA A 101 1.85 -12.68 -5.26
CA ALA A 101 1.26 -13.84 -4.59
C ALA A 101 1.86 -15.17 -5.07
N ILE A 102 2.16 -15.31 -6.37
CA ILE A 102 2.85 -16.49 -6.93
C ILE A 102 4.25 -16.63 -6.33
N VAL A 103 5.05 -15.57 -6.43
CA VAL A 103 6.42 -15.53 -5.90
C VAL A 103 6.41 -15.79 -4.39
N GLY A 104 5.46 -15.21 -3.66
CA GLY A 104 5.26 -15.46 -2.24
C GLY A 104 4.98 -16.92 -1.91
N GLY A 105 3.99 -17.53 -2.57
CA GLY A 105 3.60 -18.93 -2.33
C GLY A 105 4.69 -19.93 -2.67
N VAL A 106 5.36 -19.74 -3.82
CA VAL A 106 6.48 -20.60 -4.23
C VAL A 106 7.69 -20.42 -3.29
N ALA A 107 7.97 -19.20 -2.83
CA ALA A 107 9.04 -18.96 -1.85
C ALA A 107 8.73 -19.64 -0.50
N ILE A 108 7.48 -19.58 -0.01
CA ILE A 108 7.06 -20.32 1.19
C ILE A 108 7.29 -21.82 0.99
N ALA A 109 6.84 -22.40 -0.12
CA ALA A 109 7.04 -23.82 -0.42
C ALA A 109 8.53 -24.19 -0.46
N ASN A 110 9.36 -23.33 -1.08
CA ASN A 110 10.80 -23.57 -1.21
C ASN A 110 11.49 -23.65 0.16
N GLU A 111 11.04 -22.83 1.11
CA GLU A 111 11.61 -22.79 2.46
C GLU A 111 11.21 -23.98 3.33
N LEU A 112 10.13 -24.68 2.99
CA LEU A 112 9.72 -25.92 3.66
C LEU A 112 10.43 -27.17 3.12
N ARG A 113 11.24 -27.03 2.07
CA ARG A 113 12.04 -28.14 1.54
C ARG A 113 13.19 -28.47 2.46
N GLU A 114 13.60 -29.74 2.46
CA GLU A 114 14.88 -30.15 3.06
C GLU A 114 16.07 -29.40 2.47
N ARG A 115 16.01 -29.12 1.16
CA ARG A 115 17.02 -28.37 0.41
C ARG A 115 16.34 -27.29 -0.45
N PRO A 116 16.24 -26.05 0.06
CA PRO A 116 15.74 -24.93 -0.72
C PRO A 116 16.60 -24.68 -1.96
N LEU A 117 15.96 -24.39 -3.08
CA LEU A 117 16.63 -24.01 -4.33
C LEU A 117 17.02 -22.52 -4.34
N PRO A 118 18.03 -22.14 -5.14
CA PRO A 118 18.29 -20.74 -5.44
C PRO A 118 17.12 -20.12 -6.21
N LYS A 119 16.98 -18.79 -6.12
CA LYS A 119 15.83 -18.05 -6.69
C LYS A 119 15.65 -18.27 -8.19
N GLU A 120 16.76 -18.34 -8.91
CA GLU A 120 16.81 -18.52 -10.36
C GLU A 120 16.17 -19.84 -10.79
N ASP A 121 16.36 -20.90 -10.01
CA ASP A 121 15.81 -22.23 -10.29
C ASP A 121 14.31 -22.31 -10.01
N LEU A 122 13.74 -21.34 -9.28
CA LEU A 122 12.30 -21.25 -9.03
C LEU A 122 11.54 -20.59 -10.19
N LEU A 123 12.23 -19.79 -11.00
CA LEU A 123 11.61 -18.95 -12.03
C LEU A 123 10.81 -19.74 -13.09
N PRO A 124 11.30 -20.87 -13.65
CA PRO A 124 10.53 -21.59 -14.66
C PRO A 124 9.14 -21.99 -14.17
N MET A 125 9.04 -22.45 -12.92
CA MET A 125 7.77 -22.78 -12.27
C MET A 125 6.92 -21.51 -12.11
N MET A 126 7.45 -20.45 -11.51
CA MET A 126 6.69 -19.22 -11.27
C MET A 126 6.17 -18.59 -12.57
N VAL A 127 6.98 -18.58 -13.64
CA VAL A 127 6.59 -18.07 -14.97
C VAL A 127 5.52 -18.95 -15.59
N ALA A 128 5.62 -20.28 -15.47
CA ALA A 128 4.58 -21.20 -15.93
C ALA A 128 3.26 -21.10 -15.12
N MET A 129 3.30 -20.56 -13.89
CA MET A 129 2.09 -20.27 -13.12
C MET A 129 1.39 -18.99 -13.57
N GLU A 130 2.15 -17.93 -13.86
CA GLU A 130 1.61 -16.63 -14.28
C GLU A 130 1.24 -16.61 -15.77
N GLY A 131 2.05 -17.28 -16.61
CA GLY A 131 1.91 -17.28 -18.08
C GLY A 131 2.71 -16.19 -18.79
N HIS A 132 3.44 -15.35 -18.06
CA HIS A 132 4.39 -14.38 -18.62
C HIS A 132 5.49 -14.02 -17.61
N PRO A 133 6.70 -13.67 -18.06
CA PRO A 133 7.87 -13.51 -17.18
C PRO A 133 8.04 -12.09 -16.60
N ASP A 134 7.52 -11.08 -17.29
CA ASP A 134 7.79 -9.65 -17.07
C ASP A 134 7.54 -9.12 -15.64
N ASN A 135 6.58 -9.67 -14.89
CA ASN A 135 6.34 -9.29 -13.49
C ASN A 135 7.00 -10.26 -12.51
N VAL A 136 6.90 -11.56 -12.77
CA VAL A 136 7.41 -12.62 -11.89
C VAL A 136 8.93 -12.53 -11.73
N VAL A 137 9.66 -12.34 -12.83
CA VAL A 137 11.12 -12.28 -12.83
C VAL A 137 11.65 -11.14 -11.97
N PRO A 138 11.25 -9.87 -12.16
CA PRO A 138 11.69 -8.79 -11.28
C PRO A 138 11.17 -8.95 -9.84
N CYS A 139 9.93 -9.43 -9.62
CA CYS A 139 9.44 -9.72 -8.26
C CYS A 139 10.32 -10.73 -7.52
N CYS A 140 10.86 -11.73 -8.22
CA CYS A 140 11.72 -12.76 -7.64
C CYS A 140 13.17 -12.28 -7.47
N LEU A 141 13.78 -11.75 -8.53
CA LEU A 141 15.22 -11.45 -8.56
C LEU A 141 15.58 -10.01 -8.14
N GLY A 142 14.63 -9.09 -8.21
CA GLY A 142 14.87 -7.67 -8.02
C GLY A 142 15.54 -7.01 -9.23
N GLY A 143 15.39 -5.68 -9.27
CA GLY A 143 15.88 -4.80 -10.30
C GLY A 143 15.06 -4.83 -11.58
N MET A 144 15.65 -4.31 -12.64
CA MET A 144 15.16 -4.40 -14.01
C MET A 144 15.62 -5.74 -14.62
N ALA A 145 14.69 -6.45 -15.27
CA ALA A 145 14.99 -7.66 -16.01
C ALA A 145 14.39 -7.62 -17.42
N VAL A 146 15.14 -8.16 -18.38
CA VAL A 146 14.67 -8.44 -19.74
C VAL A 146 14.64 -9.94 -19.92
N SER A 147 13.50 -10.47 -20.35
CA SER A 147 13.23 -11.90 -20.37
C SER A 147 12.58 -12.36 -21.67
N CYS A 148 12.86 -13.58 -22.07
CA CYS A 148 12.31 -14.26 -23.24
C CYS A 148 11.87 -15.66 -22.82
N TRP A 149 10.65 -16.03 -23.18
CA TRP A 149 10.04 -17.29 -22.80
C TRP A 149 9.26 -17.87 -23.98
N ASP A 150 9.48 -19.15 -24.28
CA ASP A 150 8.85 -19.87 -25.40
C ASP A 150 7.77 -20.87 -24.96
N GLY A 151 7.37 -20.83 -23.69
CA GLY A 151 6.46 -21.80 -23.08
C GLY A 151 7.15 -22.89 -22.25
N GLY A 152 8.46 -23.11 -22.45
CA GLY A 152 9.24 -24.10 -21.69
C GLY A 152 10.61 -23.60 -21.23
N ASN A 153 11.29 -22.80 -22.04
CA ASN A 153 12.62 -22.27 -21.77
C ASN A 153 12.54 -20.78 -21.43
N LEU A 154 13.11 -20.43 -20.28
CA LEU A 154 13.30 -19.03 -19.88
C LEU A 154 14.75 -18.62 -20.15
N ARG A 155 14.93 -17.45 -20.76
CA ARG A 155 16.21 -16.74 -20.87
C ARG A 155 16.00 -15.33 -20.34
N LEU A 156 16.95 -14.83 -19.55
CA LEU A 156 16.83 -13.49 -18.98
C LEU A 156 18.19 -12.84 -18.80
N VAL A 157 18.17 -11.51 -18.72
CA VAL A 157 19.30 -10.65 -18.37
C VAL A 157 18.83 -9.64 -17.32
N ARG A 158 19.56 -9.55 -16.21
CA ARG A 158 19.38 -8.48 -15.22
C ARG A 158 20.13 -7.24 -15.70
N MET A 159 19.49 -6.09 -15.61
CA MET A 159 20.06 -4.82 -16.07
C MET A 159 20.68 -4.04 -14.90
N PRO A 160 21.58 -3.08 -15.19
CA PRO A 160 22.09 -2.17 -14.18
C PRO A 160 20.97 -1.39 -13.47
N PRO A 161 21.17 -0.99 -12.19
CA PRO A 161 20.16 -0.26 -11.45
C PRO A 161 19.95 1.14 -12.03
N LEU A 162 18.77 1.70 -11.75
CA LEU A 162 18.50 3.12 -11.97
C LEU A 162 19.55 4.02 -11.28
N PRO A 163 19.88 5.18 -11.87
CA PRO A 163 20.77 6.13 -11.23
C PRO A 163 20.08 6.74 -9.98
N PRO A 164 20.83 7.14 -8.94
CA PRO A 164 20.25 7.57 -7.65
C PRO A 164 19.31 8.77 -7.73
N ASP A 165 19.41 9.59 -8.77
CA ASP A 165 18.58 10.77 -9.02
C ASP A 165 17.28 10.45 -9.78
N MET A 166 17.08 9.20 -10.21
CA MET A 166 15.89 8.73 -10.91
C MET A 166 15.00 7.87 -10.02
N VAL A 167 13.72 8.21 -9.96
CA VAL A 167 12.69 7.47 -9.22
C VAL A 167 11.51 7.12 -10.12
N ALA A 168 10.73 6.11 -9.74
CA ALA A 168 9.49 5.75 -10.41
C ALA A 168 8.29 6.39 -9.70
N VAL A 169 7.60 7.30 -10.38
CA VAL A 169 6.33 7.87 -9.94
C VAL A 169 5.21 7.03 -10.52
N VAL A 170 4.39 6.42 -9.67
CA VAL A 170 3.28 5.56 -10.10
C VAL A 170 1.97 6.18 -9.68
N ALA A 171 1.13 6.59 -10.63
CA ALA A 171 -0.23 7.02 -10.36
C ALA A 171 -1.21 5.86 -10.51
N VAL A 172 -2.05 5.66 -9.51
CA VAL A 172 -3.00 4.56 -9.38
C VAL A 172 -4.41 5.15 -9.37
N PRO A 173 -5.14 5.14 -10.49
CA PRO A 173 -6.51 5.63 -10.54
C PRO A 173 -7.44 4.65 -9.82
N ALA A 174 -8.54 5.16 -9.26
CA ALA A 174 -9.56 4.42 -8.49
C ALA A 174 -10.52 3.61 -9.37
N VAL A 175 -10.03 3.06 -10.49
CA VAL A 175 -10.73 2.10 -11.36
C VAL A 175 -9.96 0.77 -11.42
N GLU A 176 -10.67 -0.35 -11.48
CA GLU A 176 -10.07 -1.68 -11.65
C GLU A 176 -10.06 -2.05 -13.13
N LEU A 177 -8.99 -2.71 -13.56
CA LEU A 177 -8.91 -3.32 -14.88
C LEU A 177 -8.31 -4.71 -14.72
N SER A 178 -9.05 -5.74 -15.16
CA SER A 178 -8.54 -7.11 -15.11
C SER A 178 -7.45 -7.30 -16.18
N THR A 179 -6.48 -8.17 -15.89
CA THR A 179 -5.43 -8.52 -16.86
C THR A 179 -6.00 -9.19 -18.11
N GLU A 180 -7.11 -9.94 -17.94
CA GLU A 180 -7.84 -10.59 -19.04
C GLU A 180 -8.49 -9.57 -19.97
N ASP A 181 -9.23 -8.59 -19.43
CA ASP A 181 -9.85 -7.53 -20.25
C ASP A 181 -8.79 -6.71 -21.00
N ALA A 182 -7.69 -6.38 -20.33
CA ALA A 182 -6.56 -5.68 -20.93
C ALA A 182 -5.83 -6.48 -22.01
N ARG A 183 -5.93 -7.82 -21.99
CA ARG A 183 -5.44 -8.72 -23.06
C ARG A 183 -6.44 -8.82 -24.20
N ASN A 184 -7.73 -8.96 -23.89
CA ASN A 184 -8.80 -9.09 -24.87
C ASN A 184 -8.97 -7.82 -25.73
N ALA A 185 -8.57 -6.66 -25.21
CA ALA A 185 -8.57 -5.41 -25.96
C ALA A 185 -7.48 -5.32 -27.04
N LEU A 186 -6.50 -6.23 -27.06
CA LEU A 186 -5.39 -6.20 -28.00
C LEU A 186 -5.78 -6.80 -29.35
N PRO A 187 -5.31 -6.24 -30.47
CA PRO A 187 -5.56 -6.83 -31.78
C PRO A 187 -4.82 -8.17 -31.91
N LYS A 188 -5.42 -9.11 -32.64
CA LYS A 188 -4.79 -10.40 -32.94
C LYS A 188 -3.62 -10.29 -33.92
N GLU A 189 -3.65 -9.26 -34.77
CA GLU A 189 -2.65 -8.99 -35.79
C GLU A 189 -2.29 -7.51 -35.76
N VAL A 190 -1.02 -7.20 -36.03
CA VAL A 190 -0.52 -5.82 -36.14
C VAL A 190 0.14 -5.62 -37.48
N SER A 191 0.17 -4.37 -37.96
CA SER A 191 0.85 -4.06 -39.20
C SER A 191 2.36 -4.30 -39.07
N MET A 192 3.03 -4.70 -40.16
CA MET A 192 4.49 -4.81 -40.18
C MET A 192 5.15 -3.48 -39.77
N LYS A 193 4.55 -2.35 -40.13
CA LYS A 193 5.01 -1.01 -39.76
C LYS A 193 5.03 -0.82 -38.23
N ASP A 194 4.00 -1.25 -37.52
CA ASP A 194 3.92 -1.11 -36.07
C ASP A 194 4.78 -2.16 -35.35
N ALA A 195 4.91 -3.36 -35.92
CA ALA A 195 5.84 -4.37 -35.43
C ALA A 195 7.31 -3.88 -35.51
N VAL A 196 7.74 -3.33 -36.65
CA VAL A 196 9.09 -2.73 -36.80
C VAL A 196 9.25 -1.53 -35.86
N TYR A 197 8.22 -0.70 -35.75
CA TYR A 197 8.24 0.43 -34.81
C TYR A 197 8.56 -0.06 -33.41
N ASN A 198 7.77 -1.01 -32.88
CA ASN A 198 7.94 -1.48 -31.52
C ASN A 198 9.28 -2.19 -31.31
N LEU A 199 9.68 -3.06 -32.25
CA LEU A 199 10.97 -3.76 -32.19
C LEU A 199 12.15 -2.79 -32.02
N SER A 200 12.15 -1.69 -32.78
CA SER A 200 13.22 -0.69 -32.66
C SER A 200 13.22 0.02 -31.30
N ARG A 201 12.05 0.25 -30.68
CA ARG A 201 11.94 0.89 -29.36
C ARG A 201 12.32 -0.07 -28.24
N SER A 202 11.92 -1.33 -28.31
CA SER A 202 12.29 -2.35 -27.32
C SER A 202 13.80 -2.61 -27.34
N ALA A 203 14.41 -2.66 -28.53
CA ALA A 203 15.86 -2.77 -28.67
C ALA A 203 16.59 -1.54 -28.10
N LEU A 204 16.07 -0.34 -28.38
CA LEU A 204 16.60 0.91 -27.82
C LEU A 204 16.44 0.96 -26.29
N LEU A 205 15.34 0.45 -25.74
CA LEU A 205 15.07 0.40 -24.30
C LEU A 205 16.10 -0.47 -23.59
N ALA A 206 16.28 -1.70 -24.06
CA ALA A 206 17.26 -2.62 -23.49
C ALA A 206 18.70 -2.08 -23.60
N ALA A 207 19.08 -1.55 -24.76
CA ALA A 207 20.41 -0.97 -24.96
C ALA A 207 20.65 0.27 -24.09
N SER A 208 19.68 1.18 -24.02
CA SER A 208 19.80 2.43 -23.26
C SER A 208 19.89 2.17 -21.76
N TRP A 209 19.15 1.19 -21.26
CA TRP A 209 19.25 0.76 -19.86
C TRP A 209 20.61 0.11 -19.57
N ALA A 210 21.07 -0.78 -20.44
CA ALA A 210 22.35 -1.47 -20.27
C ALA A 210 23.56 -0.51 -20.30
N THR A 211 23.48 0.58 -21.05
CA THR A 211 24.58 1.54 -21.20
C THR A 211 24.39 2.85 -20.41
N GLY A 212 23.28 3.01 -19.69
CA GLY A 212 22.96 4.24 -18.96
C GLY A 212 22.66 5.46 -19.85
N ASN A 213 22.21 5.25 -21.10
CA ASN A 213 21.83 6.32 -22.03
C ASN A 213 20.37 6.75 -21.81
N TRP A 214 20.10 7.32 -20.64
CA TRP A 214 18.74 7.60 -20.16
C TRP A 214 17.95 8.62 -21.00
N ASP A 215 18.62 9.48 -21.76
CA ASP A 215 17.98 10.46 -22.64
C ASP A 215 17.13 9.82 -23.76
N ASN A 216 17.37 8.53 -24.05
CA ASN A 216 16.59 7.77 -25.01
C ASN A 216 15.25 7.26 -24.46
N LEU A 217 15.03 7.25 -23.14
CA LEU A 217 13.83 6.69 -22.53
C LEU A 217 12.50 7.26 -23.08
N PRO A 218 12.36 8.57 -23.39
CA PRO A 218 11.11 9.08 -23.96
C PRO A 218 10.76 8.46 -25.31
N TRP A 219 11.77 8.02 -26.07
CA TRP A 219 11.58 7.30 -27.33
C TRP A 219 11.47 5.80 -27.12
N ALA A 220 12.32 5.25 -26.25
CA ALA A 220 12.43 3.81 -26.03
C ALA A 220 11.19 3.22 -25.36
N MET A 221 10.46 4.01 -24.57
CA MET A 221 9.21 3.59 -23.93
C MET A 221 7.96 3.84 -24.81
N ASP A 222 8.10 4.40 -26.01
CA ASP A 222 6.96 4.53 -26.93
C ASP A 222 6.53 3.16 -27.46
N ASP A 223 5.22 2.90 -27.42
CA ASP A 223 4.63 1.62 -27.79
C ASP A 223 3.49 1.79 -28.80
N ARG A 224 3.36 0.80 -29.68
CA ARG A 224 2.22 0.68 -30.61
C ARG A 224 1.49 -0.66 -30.54
N LEU A 225 1.92 -1.58 -29.68
CA LEU A 225 1.34 -2.92 -29.63
C LEU A 225 0.24 -3.04 -28.58
N HIS A 226 0.34 -2.34 -27.45
CA HIS A 226 -0.59 -2.50 -26.34
C HIS A 226 -1.09 -1.20 -25.72
N GLN A 227 -0.25 -0.19 -25.55
CA GLN A 227 -0.62 1.05 -24.87
C GLN A 227 -1.74 1.81 -25.58
N PRO A 228 -1.75 1.99 -26.92
CA PRO A 228 -2.84 2.71 -27.60
C PRO A 228 -4.21 2.03 -27.42
N PHE A 229 -4.23 0.71 -27.24
CA PHE A 229 -5.45 -0.07 -27.04
C PHE A 229 -5.88 -0.02 -25.58
N ARG A 230 -4.94 -0.23 -24.65
CA ARG A 230 -5.19 -0.26 -23.20
C ARG A 230 -5.51 1.11 -22.61
N ALA A 231 -4.91 2.18 -23.14
CA ALA A 231 -5.14 3.55 -22.69
C ALA A 231 -6.62 3.98 -22.80
N ARG A 232 -7.39 3.33 -23.69
CA ARG A 232 -8.83 3.59 -23.88
C ARG A 232 -9.73 2.86 -22.89
N LEU A 233 -9.18 1.92 -22.12
CA LEU A 233 -9.93 1.10 -21.17
C LEU A 233 -10.14 1.80 -19.83
N PHE A 234 -9.47 2.94 -19.59
CA PHE A 234 -9.60 3.69 -18.34
C PHE A 234 -9.59 5.20 -18.58
N PRO A 235 -10.34 5.99 -17.79
CA PRO A 235 -10.41 7.43 -17.98
C PRO A 235 -9.05 8.11 -17.82
N GLY A 236 -8.70 8.99 -18.75
CA GLY A 236 -7.44 9.75 -18.75
C GLY A 236 -6.23 8.99 -19.29
N GLY A 237 -6.36 7.74 -19.73
CA GLY A 237 -5.23 6.91 -20.17
C GLY A 237 -4.47 7.42 -21.40
N GLU A 238 -5.15 7.98 -22.40
CA GLU A 238 -4.47 8.58 -23.56
C GLU A 238 -3.80 9.92 -23.16
N ALA A 239 -4.54 10.77 -22.43
CA ALA A 239 -4.07 12.08 -21.99
C ALA A 239 -2.84 11.98 -21.08
N ILE A 240 -2.79 11.02 -20.15
CA ILE A 240 -1.68 10.87 -19.21
C ILE A 240 -0.38 10.47 -19.90
N LEU A 241 -0.44 9.60 -20.92
CA LEU A 241 0.74 9.25 -21.71
C LEU A 241 1.23 10.44 -22.55
N GLU A 242 0.32 11.26 -23.08
CA GLU A 242 0.65 12.41 -23.93
C GLU A 242 1.16 13.62 -23.15
N GLU A 243 0.54 13.97 -22.03
CA GLU A 243 0.86 15.17 -21.26
C GLU A 243 2.08 14.98 -20.37
N VAL A 244 2.22 13.83 -19.70
CA VAL A 244 3.32 13.58 -18.75
C VAL A 244 4.66 13.47 -19.47
N ARG A 245 4.70 12.94 -20.70
CA ARG A 245 5.95 12.90 -21.50
C ARG A 245 6.47 14.28 -21.92
N ARG A 246 5.69 15.35 -21.77
CA ARG A 246 6.06 16.71 -22.22
C ARG A 246 6.73 17.55 -21.15
N ILE A 247 6.64 17.16 -19.87
CA ILE A 247 7.27 17.91 -18.79
C ILE A 247 8.75 17.52 -18.64
N PRO A 248 9.64 18.48 -18.33
CA PRO A 248 11.08 18.23 -18.30
C PRO A 248 11.52 17.27 -17.19
N GLN A 249 10.72 17.13 -16.13
CA GLN A 249 10.99 16.21 -15.02
C GLN A 249 10.80 14.74 -15.42
N CYS A 250 10.05 14.45 -16.50
CA CYS A 250 9.73 13.10 -16.94
C CYS A 250 10.79 12.58 -17.93
N SER A 251 11.44 11.47 -17.56
CA SER A 251 12.37 10.75 -18.43
C SER A 251 11.68 9.70 -19.30
N GLY A 252 10.47 9.26 -18.95
CA GLY A 252 9.71 8.30 -19.72
C GLY A 252 8.43 7.90 -19.00
N VAL A 253 7.38 7.56 -19.73
CA VAL A 253 6.06 7.23 -19.17
C VAL A 253 5.47 6.03 -19.89
N ALA A 254 4.83 5.14 -19.12
CA ALA A 254 4.19 3.95 -19.65
C ALA A 254 3.02 3.50 -18.77
N ILE A 255 2.10 2.74 -19.35
CA ILE A 255 1.12 1.98 -18.57
C ILE A 255 1.88 0.90 -17.80
N SER A 256 1.66 0.84 -16.48
CA SER A 256 2.28 -0.18 -15.63
C SER A 256 1.58 -1.52 -15.87
N GLY A 257 2.28 -2.48 -16.47
CA GLY A 257 1.72 -3.80 -16.79
C GLY A 257 0.49 -3.70 -17.68
N SER A 258 -0.64 -4.23 -17.19
CA SER A 258 -1.95 -4.17 -17.87
C SER A 258 -2.70 -2.86 -17.66
N GLY A 259 -2.23 -1.98 -16.79
CA GLY A 259 -2.99 -0.82 -16.31
C GLY A 259 -3.99 -1.17 -15.20
N PRO A 260 -4.75 -0.17 -14.71
CA PRO A 260 -4.82 1.20 -15.20
C PRO A 260 -3.80 2.15 -14.53
N SER A 261 -2.89 1.63 -13.68
CA SER A 261 -1.79 2.46 -13.17
C SER A 261 -0.85 2.87 -14.30
N VAL A 262 -0.30 4.06 -14.16
CA VAL A 262 0.71 4.61 -15.08
C VAL A 262 1.96 4.90 -14.28
N LEU A 263 3.10 4.50 -14.83
CA LEU A 263 4.43 4.75 -14.27
C LEU A 263 5.12 5.81 -15.12
N ALA A 264 5.76 6.76 -14.45
CA ALA A 264 6.68 7.71 -15.05
C ALA A 264 8.02 7.68 -14.32
N PHE A 265 9.13 7.58 -15.06
CA PHE A 265 10.45 7.82 -14.50
C PHE A 265 10.66 9.32 -14.37
N ALA A 266 11.02 9.77 -13.17
CA ALA A 266 11.22 11.17 -12.85
C ALA A 266 12.64 11.41 -12.35
N ARG A 267 13.25 12.53 -12.77
CA ARG A 267 14.49 13.05 -12.19
C ARG A 267 14.23 14.36 -11.45
N GLY A 268 14.74 14.47 -10.22
CA GLY A 268 14.57 15.66 -9.39
C GLY A 268 13.17 15.80 -8.78
N GLU A 269 12.35 16.73 -9.29
CA GLU A 269 11.06 17.12 -8.71
C GLU A 269 9.92 16.09 -8.98
N ALA A 270 10.04 14.88 -8.42
CA ALA A 270 9.07 13.80 -8.60
C ALA A 270 7.62 14.18 -8.21
N HIS A 271 7.45 15.08 -7.24
CA HIS A 271 6.13 15.59 -6.84
C HIS A 271 5.37 16.27 -7.98
N ARG A 272 6.06 17.00 -8.88
CA ARG A 272 5.40 17.66 -10.03
C ARG A 272 4.85 16.65 -11.04
N VAL A 273 5.59 15.56 -11.24
CA VAL A 273 5.14 14.44 -12.09
C VAL A 273 3.90 13.80 -11.46
N ALA A 274 3.94 13.54 -10.15
CA ALA A 274 2.81 12.97 -9.41
C ALA A 274 1.55 13.86 -9.44
N GLU A 275 1.70 15.17 -9.18
CA GLU A 275 0.63 16.15 -9.23
C GLU A 275 -0.02 16.21 -10.62
N LEU A 276 0.80 16.25 -11.68
CA LEU A 276 0.29 16.25 -13.05
C LEU A 276 -0.49 14.97 -13.35
N MET A 277 0.07 13.80 -13.06
CA MET A 277 -0.60 12.51 -13.26
C MET A 277 -1.95 12.44 -12.53
N CYS A 278 -1.97 12.83 -11.25
CA CYS A 278 -3.20 12.84 -10.46
C CYS A 278 -4.22 13.88 -10.96
N SER A 279 -3.75 15.05 -11.44
CA SER A 279 -4.62 16.07 -12.02
C SER A 279 -5.27 15.60 -13.34
N ILE A 280 -4.58 14.80 -14.15
CA ILE A 280 -5.12 14.25 -15.41
C ILE A 280 -6.24 13.25 -15.13
N PHE A 281 -6.05 12.34 -14.17
CA PHE A 281 -7.13 11.46 -13.72
C PHE A 281 -8.31 12.25 -13.13
N THR A 282 -8.02 13.26 -12.32
CA THR A 282 -9.02 14.16 -11.72
C THR A 282 -9.85 14.88 -12.80
N ARG A 283 -9.22 15.45 -13.83
CA ARG A 283 -9.90 16.08 -14.98
C ARG A 283 -10.73 15.08 -15.79
N SER A 284 -10.36 13.80 -15.73
CA SER A 284 -11.07 12.69 -16.38
C SER A 284 -12.15 12.07 -15.47
N GLY A 285 -12.49 12.73 -14.35
CA GLY A 285 -13.55 12.29 -13.43
C GLY A 285 -13.18 11.14 -12.52
N VAL A 286 -11.89 10.79 -12.43
CA VAL A 286 -11.42 9.65 -11.64
C VAL A 286 -10.47 10.09 -10.53
N ARG A 287 -10.83 9.67 -9.33
CA ARG A 287 -10.02 9.69 -8.11
C ARG A 287 -8.71 8.93 -8.34
N SER A 288 -7.57 9.42 -7.87
CA SER A 288 -6.30 8.67 -7.95
C SER A 288 -5.42 8.92 -6.73
N ARG A 289 -4.48 8.01 -6.48
CA ARG A 289 -3.36 8.20 -5.55
C ARG A 289 -2.05 8.02 -6.31
N PHE A 290 -0.93 8.38 -5.72
CA PHE A 290 0.38 8.11 -6.30
C PHE A 290 1.35 7.52 -5.29
N PHE A 291 2.41 6.91 -5.81
CA PHE A 291 3.57 6.46 -5.07
C PHE A 291 4.84 7.01 -5.73
N VAL A 292 5.83 7.40 -4.92
CA VAL A 292 7.19 7.66 -5.39
C VAL A 292 8.04 6.50 -4.89
N LEU A 293 8.51 5.67 -5.81
CA LEU A 293 9.13 4.38 -5.54
C LEU A 293 10.55 4.35 -6.10
N SER A 294 11.45 3.70 -5.36
CA SER A 294 12.77 3.33 -5.84
C SER A 294 12.72 1.95 -6.49
N GLU A 295 13.74 1.63 -7.30
CA GLU A 295 14.00 0.26 -7.71
C GLU A 295 14.29 -0.61 -6.48
N ASP A 296 13.65 -1.77 -6.39
CA ASP A 296 14.03 -2.80 -5.42
C ASP A 296 15.05 -3.75 -6.04
N SER A 297 16.29 -3.77 -5.55
CA SER A 297 17.36 -4.58 -6.14
C SER A 297 17.43 -6.02 -5.61
N ALA A 298 16.64 -6.35 -4.58
CA ALA A 298 16.75 -7.62 -3.85
C ALA A 298 15.75 -8.67 -4.33
N GLY A 299 14.57 -8.25 -4.81
CA GLY A 299 13.47 -9.13 -5.14
C GLY A 299 12.86 -9.75 -3.89
N VAL A 300 12.37 -10.99 -4.01
CA VAL A 300 11.79 -11.70 -2.86
C VAL A 300 12.85 -11.93 -1.79
N THR A 301 12.51 -11.66 -0.54
CA THR A 301 13.38 -11.97 0.60
C THR A 301 12.61 -12.77 1.62
N VAL A 302 13.31 -13.71 2.26
CA VAL A 302 12.73 -14.60 3.25
C VAL A 302 13.50 -14.45 4.56
N ALA A 303 12.79 -14.23 5.65
CA ALA A 303 13.34 -14.23 7.00
C ALA A 303 12.71 -15.36 7.82
N LYS A 304 13.53 -16.15 8.53
CA LYS A 304 13.10 -17.26 9.40
C LYS A 304 13.09 -16.83 10.86
N ASN A 305 12.23 -17.47 11.66
CA ASN A 305 12.08 -17.20 13.10
C ASN A 305 11.91 -15.71 13.37
N VAL A 306 11.05 -15.07 12.58
CA VAL A 306 10.74 -13.66 12.76
C VAL A 306 9.90 -13.57 14.00
N SER A 307 10.58 -13.26 15.09
CA SER A 307 9.89 -12.86 16.29
C SER A 307 8.94 -11.74 15.91
N SER A 308 7.71 -11.77 16.42
CA SER A 308 6.79 -10.62 16.30
C SER A 308 7.41 -9.31 16.85
N THR A 309 8.61 -9.39 17.42
CA THR A 309 9.46 -8.27 17.80
C THR A 309 10.27 -7.61 16.67
N ASP A 310 10.19 -8.06 15.41
CA ASP A 310 10.91 -7.40 14.30
C ASP A 310 10.02 -6.47 13.44
N ILE A 311 8.72 -6.36 13.76
CA ILE A 311 7.92 -5.14 13.42
C ILE A 311 7.94 -4.14 14.58
N TYR A 312 8.29 -4.61 15.79
CA TYR A 312 8.25 -3.81 17.00
C TYR A 312 9.26 -4.37 17.99
N ARG A 313 10.45 -3.76 18.13
CA ARG A 313 11.33 -4.03 19.29
C ARG A 313 10.56 -3.58 20.54
N PRO A 314 10.12 -4.46 21.45
CA PRO A 314 9.88 -4.00 22.80
C PRO A 314 11.25 -3.58 23.32
N LEU A 315 11.36 -2.40 23.94
CA LEU A 315 12.48 -2.14 24.85
C LEU A 315 12.59 -3.38 25.74
N ARG A 316 13.78 -4.02 25.75
CA ARG A 316 13.97 -5.34 26.37
C ARG A 316 13.34 -5.34 27.76
N LYS A 317 12.63 -6.40 28.15
CA LYS A 317 12.51 -6.76 29.57
C LYS A 317 13.93 -6.99 30.08
N GLY A 318 14.50 -5.97 30.72
CA GLY A 318 15.88 -5.98 31.22
C GLY A 318 16.82 -4.91 30.67
N SER A 319 16.44 -4.06 29.71
CA SER A 319 17.15 -2.79 29.49
C SER A 319 16.46 -1.73 30.32
N VAL A 320 16.97 -1.52 31.53
CA VAL A 320 16.76 -0.26 32.26
C VAL A 320 17.43 0.81 31.41
N PHE A 321 16.70 1.39 30.46
CA PHE A 321 17.00 2.75 30.06
C PHE A 321 16.70 3.58 31.30
N PRO A 322 17.64 4.38 31.82
CA PRO A 322 17.29 5.43 32.75
C PRO A 322 16.56 6.51 31.94
N MET A 323 15.35 6.21 31.47
CA MET A 323 14.46 7.19 30.86
C MET A 323 13.54 7.64 31.97
N ALA A 324 13.83 8.85 32.47
CA ALA A 324 12.94 9.54 33.38
C ALA A 324 11.57 9.70 32.70
N PHE A 325 10.53 9.40 33.47
CA PHE A 325 9.16 9.24 32.99
C PHE A 325 8.58 10.60 32.58
N GLY A 326 8.06 10.71 31.36
CA GLY A 326 7.32 11.89 30.94
C GLY A 326 8.10 13.19 30.96
N VAL A 327 9.44 13.18 30.93
CA VAL A 327 10.26 14.40 30.99
C VAL A 327 10.92 14.76 29.66
N ASP A 328 11.14 16.06 29.41
CA ASP A 328 11.89 16.56 28.25
C ASP A 328 13.40 16.25 28.40
N GLY A 329 14.20 16.60 27.39
CA GLY A 329 15.67 16.43 27.42
C GLY A 329 16.39 17.16 28.57
N SER A 330 15.68 17.96 29.37
CA SER A 330 16.17 18.66 30.57
C SER A 330 15.69 18.04 31.89
N GLY A 331 14.84 17.01 31.84
CA GLY A 331 14.31 16.35 33.02
C GLY A 331 13.03 16.98 33.60
N ARG A 332 12.33 17.86 32.87
CA ARG A 332 11.05 18.44 33.30
C ARG A 332 9.86 17.63 32.80
N CYS A 333 8.91 17.32 33.69
CA CYS A 333 7.68 16.62 33.33
C CYS A 333 6.87 17.42 32.30
N VAL A 334 6.66 16.80 31.14
CA VAL A 334 6.01 17.32 29.93
C VAL A 334 4.55 16.87 29.88
N VAL A 335 4.20 15.77 30.57
CA VAL A 335 2.82 15.28 30.71
C VAL A 335 2.30 15.69 32.08
N GLU A 336 1.35 16.60 32.09
CA GLU A 336 0.75 17.16 33.30
C GLU A 336 -0.48 16.38 33.75
N GLU A 337 -1.23 15.83 32.79
CA GLU A 337 -2.56 15.29 33.04
C GLU A 337 -2.89 14.17 32.04
N VAL A 338 -3.60 13.15 32.53
CA VAL A 338 -4.24 12.13 31.71
C VAL A 338 -5.73 12.41 31.75
N ILE A 339 -6.29 12.75 30.59
CA ILE A 339 -7.70 13.09 30.43
C ILE A 339 -8.42 11.85 29.89
N SER A 340 -9.56 11.52 30.50
CA SER A 340 -10.48 10.53 29.95
C SER A 340 -11.89 11.10 29.91
N ASP A 341 -12.60 10.91 28.80
CA ASP A 341 -13.98 11.37 28.61
C ASP A 341 -14.81 10.26 27.94
N MET A 342 -15.90 9.87 28.59
CA MET A 342 -16.87 8.87 28.11
C MET A 342 -18.09 9.53 27.46
N ASP A 343 -18.31 10.82 27.70
CA ASP A 343 -19.43 11.58 27.12
C ASP A 343 -19.04 12.08 25.73
N VAL A 344 -18.69 11.13 24.87
CA VAL A 344 -18.27 11.39 23.50
C VAL A 344 -18.91 10.40 22.55
N ALA A 345 -19.19 10.84 21.34
CA ALA A 345 -19.61 10.00 20.24
C ALA A 345 -18.78 10.32 19.00
N LYS A 346 -18.38 9.26 18.29
CA LYS A 346 -17.65 9.36 17.03
C LYS A 346 -18.63 9.46 15.89
N ILE A 347 -18.40 10.43 15.02
CA ILE A 347 -19.10 10.60 13.76
C ILE A 347 -18.07 10.52 12.65
N ALA A 348 -18.33 9.69 11.64
CA ALA A 348 -17.54 9.67 10.42
C ALA A 348 -18.45 9.82 9.21
N VAL A 349 -18.27 10.91 8.48
CA VAL A 349 -18.90 11.16 7.19
C VAL A 349 -17.99 10.53 6.13
N LEU A 350 -18.50 9.49 5.47
CA LEU A 350 -17.75 8.66 4.55
C LEU A 350 -17.87 9.20 3.14
N GLY A 351 -16.75 9.26 2.44
CA GLY A 351 -16.65 9.70 1.06
C GLY A 351 -17.23 11.09 0.87
N VAL A 352 -16.75 12.09 1.62
CA VAL A 352 -17.10 13.50 1.41
C VAL A 352 -16.31 14.05 0.22
N PRO A 353 -16.94 14.71 -0.78
CA PRO A 353 -16.20 15.29 -1.89
C PRO A 353 -15.15 16.30 -1.43
N ASP A 354 -13.93 16.16 -1.94
CA ASP A 354 -12.80 17.00 -1.54
C ASP A 354 -12.71 18.25 -2.40
N VAL A 355 -13.62 19.21 -2.16
CA VAL A 355 -13.62 20.52 -2.81
C VAL A 355 -13.69 21.65 -1.78
N PRO A 356 -13.05 22.80 -2.02
CA PRO A 356 -13.08 23.93 -1.11
C PRO A 356 -14.51 24.32 -0.71
N GLY A 357 -14.73 24.52 0.59
CA GLY A 357 -16.02 24.93 1.15
C GLY A 357 -16.90 23.80 1.69
N VAL A 358 -16.63 22.53 1.36
CA VAL A 358 -17.45 21.39 1.85
C VAL A 358 -17.31 21.19 3.37
N ALA A 359 -16.07 21.16 3.88
CA ALA A 359 -15.83 21.11 5.33
C ALA A 359 -16.38 22.37 6.03
N ALA A 360 -16.18 23.55 5.44
CA ALA A 360 -16.68 24.80 5.99
C ALA A 360 -18.21 24.79 6.13
N ARG A 361 -18.92 24.23 5.15
CA ARG A 361 -20.38 24.06 5.20
C ARG A 361 -20.79 23.11 6.32
N LEU A 362 -20.19 21.91 6.40
CA LEU A 362 -20.50 20.93 7.46
C LEU A 362 -20.34 21.55 8.86
N PHE A 363 -19.20 22.17 9.12
CA PHE A 363 -18.93 22.74 10.44
C PHE A 363 -19.71 24.04 10.71
N SER A 364 -20.12 24.77 9.66
CA SER A 364 -21.05 25.91 9.82
C SER A 364 -22.46 25.44 10.19
N ASP A 365 -22.95 24.36 9.55
CA ASP A 365 -24.25 23.78 9.84
C ASP A 365 -24.29 23.22 11.27
N LEU A 366 -23.21 22.55 11.70
CA LEU A 366 -23.05 22.09 13.09
C LEU A 366 -23.00 23.27 14.08
N ALA A 367 -22.21 24.31 13.78
CA ALA A 367 -22.10 25.48 14.63
C ALA A 367 -23.43 26.26 14.76
N GLY A 368 -24.20 26.38 13.67
CA GLY A 368 -25.51 27.03 13.68
C GLY A 368 -26.55 26.32 14.57
N ALA A 369 -26.37 25.02 14.80
CA ALA A 369 -27.18 24.22 15.71
C ALA A 369 -26.59 24.11 17.13
N GLY A 370 -25.45 24.75 17.40
CA GLY A 370 -24.76 24.66 18.69
C GLY A 370 -24.06 23.31 18.94
N VAL A 371 -23.83 22.51 17.89
CA VAL A 371 -23.12 21.23 18.00
C VAL A 371 -21.63 21.45 17.87
N GLY A 372 -20.92 21.41 19.02
CA GLY A 372 -19.47 21.51 19.06
C GLY A 372 -18.79 20.23 18.57
N ALA A 373 -17.94 20.35 17.53
CA ALA A 373 -17.09 19.27 17.06
C ALA A 373 -15.68 19.38 17.65
N GLU A 374 -15.17 18.28 18.17
CA GLU A 374 -13.81 18.12 18.67
C GLU A 374 -13.06 17.08 17.84
N MET A 375 -11.73 17.11 17.90
CA MET A 375 -10.86 16.05 17.37
C MET A 375 -11.18 15.70 15.90
N ILE A 376 -11.20 16.73 15.05
CA ILE A 376 -11.50 16.59 13.62
C ILE A 376 -10.29 15.94 12.92
N VAL A 377 -10.50 14.74 12.39
CA VAL A 377 -9.50 13.95 11.66
C VAL A 377 -9.99 13.72 10.25
N GLN A 378 -9.22 14.18 9.28
CA GLN A 378 -9.45 13.92 7.86
C GLN A 378 -8.52 12.80 7.40
N SER A 379 -9.09 11.72 6.89
CA SER A 379 -8.32 10.61 6.31
C SER A 379 -7.49 11.09 5.11
N VAL A 380 -6.35 10.42 4.86
CA VAL A 380 -5.59 10.57 3.62
C VAL A 380 -6.50 10.23 2.43
N MET A 381 -6.41 11.03 1.38
CA MET A 381 -7.31 11.02 0.24
C MET A 381 -7.46 9.64 -0.39
N ARG A 382 -8.70 9.19 -0.58
CA ARG A 382 -9.02 8.05 -1.46
C ARG A 382 -9.36 8.57 -2.87
N GLY A 383 -8.56 9.51 -3.38
CA GLY A 383 -8.81 10.44 -4.51
C GLY A 383 -9.73 11.61 -4.13
N GLN A 384 -10.57 12.19 -5.00
CA GLN A 384 -11.53 13.30 -4.70
C GLN A 384 -12.60 13.08 -3.58
N MET A 385 -12.50 12.08 -2.72
CA MET A 385 -13.38 12.02 -1.54
C MET A 385 -12.59 11.62 -0.32
N ASN A 386 -12.89 12.28 0.78
CA ASN A 386 -12.23 12.15 2.05
C ASN A 386 -13.24 11.71 3.10
N ASP A 387 -12.80 10.89 4.04
CA ASP A 387 -13.58 10.61 5.22
C ASP A 387 -13.26 11.69 6.25
N ILE A 388 -14.30 12.36 6.76
CA ILE A 388 -14.18 13.33 7.83
C ILE A 388 -14.72 12.66 9.09
N ALA A 389 -13.83 12.35 10.02
CA ALA A 389 -14.18 11.86 11.33
C ALA A 389 -14.02 12.97 12.37
N PHE A 390 -14.94 13.06 13.32
CA PHE A 390 -14.87 13.99 14.43
C PHE A 390 -15.68 13.47 15.61
N ILE A 391 -15.46 14.09 16.76
CA ILE A 391 -16.12 13.75 18.01
C ILE A 391 -17.13 14.84 18.36
N VAL A 392 -18.27 14.45 18.91
CA VAL A 392 -19.25 15.35 19.54
C VAL A 392 -19.60 14.84 20.94
N LYS A 393 -20.20 15.69 21.76
CA LYS A 393 -20.81 15.24 23.02
C LYS A 393 -21.94 14.25 22.75
N GLN A 394 -22.06 13.20 23.56
CA GLN A 394 -23.05 12.14 23.33
C GLN A 394 -24.47 12.70 23.40
N SER A 395 -24.70 13.69 24.26
CA SER A 395 -25.97 14.44 24.37
C SER A 395 -26.40 15.17 23.09
N LEU A 396 -25.45 15.55 22.23
CA LEU A 396 -25.69 16.28 20.97
C LEU A 396 -25.68 15.36 19.74
N LEU A 397 -25.49 14.05 19.94
CA LEU A 397 -25.40 13.08 18.85
C LEU A 397 -26.66 13.06 17.97
N GLY A 398 -27.85 13.25 18.55
CA GLY A 398 -29.11 13.27 17.80
C GLY A 398 -29.16 14.38 16.76
N ASP A 399 -28.83 15.61 17.17
CA ASP A 399 -28.79 16.78 16.28
C ASP A 399 -27.66 16.64 15.25
N ALA A 400 -26.49 16.13 15.69
CA ALA A 400 -25.36 15.87 14.81
C ALA A 400 -25.69 14.82 13.73
N ILE A 401 -26.44 13.76 14.05
CA ILE A 401 -26.91 12.77 13.07
C ILE A 401 -27.77 13.43 12.00
N ALA A 402 -28.75 14.25 12.41
CA ALA A 402 -29.66 14.91 11.48
C ALA A 402 -28.90 15.84 10.52
N ILE A 403 -28.00 16.66 11.05
CA ILE A 403 -27.17 17.59 10.28
C ILE A 403 -26.24 16.84 9.33
N CYS A 404 -25.51 15.83 9.81
CA CYS A 404 -24.56 15.09 8.99
C CYS A 404 -25.24 14.27 7.89
N ARG A 405 -26.42 13.69 8.15
CA ARG A 405 -27.20 12.98 7.11
C ARG A 405 -27.73 13.95 6.04
N SER A 406 -28.25 15.10 6.46
CA SER A 406 -28.71 16.15 5.54
C SER A 406 -27.56 16.67 4.68
N PHE A 407 -26.43 16.97 5.31
CA PHE A 407 -25.19 17.36 4.66
C PHE A 407 -24.73 16.31 3.64
N ALA A 408 -24.62 15.05 4.06
CA ALA A 408 -24.18 13.95 3.22
C ALA A 408 -25.03 13.80 1.94
N SER A 409 -26.35 13.90 2.07
CA SER A 409 -27.26 13.90 0.93
C SER A 409 -27.08 15.12 0.02
N GLY A 410 -26.79 16.29 0.60
CA GLY A 410 -26.65 17.55 -0.15
C GLY A 410 -25.33 17.70 -0.90
N VAL A 411 -24.28 16.97 -0.50
CA VAL A 411 -22.96 16.99 -1.16
C VAL A 411 -22.66 15.71 -1.94
N GLY A 412 -23.51 14.68 -1.84
CA GLY A 412 -23.27 13.39 -2.50
C GLY A 412 -22.23 12.52 -1.78
N ALA A 413 -22.15 12.62 -0.45
CA ALA A 413 -21.29 11.74 0.34
C ALA A 413 -21.82 10.30 0.38
N GLN A 414 -20.93 9.33 0.59
CA GLN A 414 -21.27 7.89 0.53
C GLN A 414 -22.10 7.42 1.72
N GLY A 415 -21.96 8.07 2.87
CA GLY A 415 -22.75 7.75 4.05
C GLY A 415 -22.24 8.45 5.30
N VAL A 416 -22.91 8.19 6.42
CA VAL A 416 -22.45 8.64 7.74
C VAL A 416 -22.56 7.49 8.72
N THR A 417 -21.48 7.19 9.41
CA THR A 417 -21.45 6.22 10.51
C THR A 417 -21.31 6.95 11.84
N PHE A 418 -21.93 6.39 12.86
CA PHE A 418 -21.95 6.93 14.21
C PHE A 418 -21.60 5.80 15.16
N ASP A 419 -20.78 6.10 16.15
CA ASP A 419 -20.40 5.16 17.20
C ASP A 419 -20.45 5.88 18.54
N ALA A 420 -21.32 5.39 19.42
CA ALA A 420 -21.50 5.93 20.77
C ALA A 420 -20.82 5.04 21.83
N GLU A 421 -20.24 3.91 21.44
CA GLU A 421 -19.55 2.97 22.35
C GLU A 421 -18.03 3.22 22.35
N VAL A 422 -17.65 4.49 22.34
CA VAL A 422 -16.27 4.95 22.31
C VAL A 422 -15.96 5.89 23.46
N ALA A 423 -14.69 5.96 23.82
CA ALA A 423 -14.17 6.86 24.82
C ALA A 423 -12.91 7.57 24.33
N LYS A 424 -12.71 8.80 24.82
CA LYS A 424 -11.49 9.59 24.59
C LYS A 424 -10.54 9.37 25.75
N VAL A 425 -9.28 9.03 25.45
CA VAL A 425 -8.16 9.05 26.41
C VAL A 425 -7.03 9.88 25.84
N ALA A 426 -6.47 10.79 26.63
CA ALA A 426 -5.47 11.74 26.14
C ALA A 426 -4.40 12.05 27.18
N LEU A 427 -3.18 12.30 26.69
CA LEU A 427 -2.10 12.89 27.45
C LEU A 427 -2.06 14.39 27.16
N LYS A 428 -2.03 15.21 28.20
CA LYS A 428 -1.94 16.67 28.10
C LYS A 428 -0.69 17.18 28.80
N GLY A 429 -0.05 18.17 28.20
CA GLY A 429 1.01 18.96 28.80
C GLY A 429 1.82 19.72 27.75
N ASP A 430 2.84 20.46 28.14
CA ASP A 430 3.49 21.43 27.25
C ASP A 430 4.56 20.81 26.35
N LEU A 431 4.57 21.14 25.04
CA LEU A 431 5.61 20.72 24.07
C LEU A 431 5.71 19.20 23.82
N LEU A 432 4.61 18.45 23.91
CA LEU A 432 4.55 17.02 23.59
C LEU A 432 5.06 16.70 22.17
N SER A 433 4.82 17.58 21.19
CA SER A 433 5.30 17.39 19.81
C SER A 433 6.83 17.42 19.67
N GLY A 434 7.53 18.00 20.66
CA GLY A 434 8.99 18.04 20.70
C GLY A 434 9.63 16.79 21.30
N CYS A 435 8.83 15.88 21.86
CA CYS A 435 9.28 14.68 22.57
C CYS A 435 8.81 13.42 21.83
N PRO A 436 9.58 12.89 20.85
CA PRO A 436 9.18 11.74 20.04
C PRO A 436 8.96 10.46 20.85
N GLU A 437 9.47 10.39 22.08
CA GLU A 437 9.30 9.27 23.00
C GLU A 437 7.87 9.17 23.55
N ILE A 438 7.15 10.27 23.68
CA ILE A 438 5.82 10.29 24.33
C ILE A 438 4.77 9.51 23.52
N PRO A 439 4.57 9.75 22.21
CA PRO A 439 3.64 8.93 21.41
C PRO A 439 4.05 7.46 21.41
N SER A 440 5.35 7.18 21.29
CA SER A 440 5.88 5.81 21.31
C SER A 440 5.50 5.11 22.62
N GLN A 441 5.74 5.75 23.77
CA GLN A 441 5.41 5.20 25.08
C GLN A 441 3.90 5.05 25.28
N MET A 442 3.08 6.03 24.86
CA MET A 442 1.62 5.98 25.00
C MET A 442 1.05 4.75 24.27
N PHE A 443 1.44 4.54 23.01
CA PHE A 443 0.98 3.40 22.24
C PHE A 443 1.52 2.07 22.78
N SER A 444 2.75 2.07 23.32
CA SER A 444 3.33 0.91 23.97
C SER A 444 2.55 0.47 25.21
N VAL A 445 2.10 1.43 26.03
CA VAL A 445 1.29 1.19 27.23
C VAL A 445 -0.07 0.62 26.87
N LEU A 446 -0.78 1.26 25.94
CA LEU A 446 -2.09 0.79 25.46
C LEU A 446 -1.99 -0.61 24.82
N ALA A 447 -0.97 -0.85 24.00
CA ALA A 447 -0.71 -2.16 23.41
C ALA A 447 -0.37 -3.23 24.47
N GLY A 448 0.39 -2.87 25.52
CA GLY A 448 0.68 -3.76 26.65
C GLY A 448 -0.56 -4.21 27.41
N CYS A 449 -1.59 -3.36 27.45
CA CYS A 449 -2.91 -3.65 27.99
C CYS A 449 -3.86 -4.33 26.99
N ARG A 450 -3.41 -4.61 25.76
CA ARG A 450 -4.22 -5.15 24.65
C ARG A 450 -5.38 -4.25 24.24
N ILE A 451 -5.24 -2.94 24.41
CA ILE A 451 -6.26 -1.94 24.06
C ILE A 451 -6.01 -1.50 22.62
N ASN A 452 -7.02 -1.64 21.76
CA ASN A 452 -6.94 -1.18 20.37
C ASN A 452 -7.28 0.31 20.28
N ILE A 453 -6.71 0.99 19.28
CA ILE A 453 -6.94 2.42 19.04
C ILE A 453 -7.73 2.58 17.74
N ASP A 454 -8.84 3.31 17.82
CA ASP A 454 -9.77 3.57 16.74
C ASP A 454 -9.44 4.87 15.99
N MET A 455 -9.05 5.92 16.71
CA MET A 455 -8.66 7.21 16.14
C MET A 455 -7.55 7.85 16.96
N ILE A 456 -6.60 8.54 16.30
CA ILE A 456 -5.51 9.27 16.94
C ILE A 456 -5.53 10.71 16.44
N ALA A 457 -5.39 11.67 17.37
CA ALA A 457 -5.09 13.05 17.04
C ALA A 457 -3.99 13.57 17.98
N ALA A 458 -3.04 14.32 17.42
CA ALA A 458 -1.93 14.88 18.18
C ALA A 458 -1.74 16.35 17.82
N ALA A 459 -1.49 17.16 18.84
CA ALA A 459 -1.10 18.55 18.76
C ALA A 459 0.12 18.79 19.69
N SER A 460 0.64 20.02 19.70
CA SER A 460 1.80 20.37 20.52
C SER A 460 1.58 20.19 22.02
N THR A 461 0.32 20.21 22.48
CA THR A 461 -0.02 20.14 23.91
C THR A 461 -0.89 18.95 24.31
N ILE A 462 -1.36 18.16 23.35
CA ILE A 462 -2.24 17.03 23.61
C ILE A 462 -2.02 15.89 22.61
N ILE A 463 -2.00 14.66 23.09
CA ILE A 463 -2.07 13.45 22.26
C ILE A 463 -3.29 12.66 22.73
N ALA A 464 -4.30 12.56 21.87
CA ALA A 464 -5.58 11.92 22.18
C ALA A 464 -5.79 10.68 21.31
N CYS A 465 -6.38 9.66 21.91
CA CYS A 465 -6.78 8.41 21.29
C CYS A 465 -8.26 8.13 21.58
N ILE A 466 -8.96 7.60 20.60
CA ILE A 466 -10.29 7.02 20.77
C ILE A 466 -10.13 5.51 20.91
N VAL A 467 -10.75 4.96 21.94
CA VAL A 467 -10.77 3.54 22.28
C VAL A 467 -12.21 3.09 22.52
N ALA A 468 -12.46 1.79 22.60
CA ALA A 468 -13.79 1.30 22.97
C ALA A 468 -14.15 1.71 24.41
N SER A 469 -15.41 2.07 24.65
CA SER A 469 -15.90 2.47 25.98
C SER A 469 -15.52 1.51 27.12
N PRO A 470 -15.61 0.18 26.95
CA PRO A 470 -15.21 -0.77 28.00
C PRO A 470 -13.72 -0.73 28.36
N ASP A 471 -12.86 -0.27 27.45
CA ASP A 471 -11.41 -0.23 27.63
C ASP A 471 -10.92 1.07 28.29
N MET A 472 -11.79 2.06 28.48
CA MET A 472 -11.43 3.40 28.95
C MET A 472 -10.74 3.39 30.32
N GLU A 473 -11.32 2.70 31.31
CA GLU A 473 -10.77 2.66 32.67
C GLU A 473 -9.38 2.00 32.68
N GLY A 474 -9.22 0.91 31.91
CA GLY A 474 -7.95 0.22 31.74
C GLY A 474 -6.90 1.10 31.07
N ALA A 475 -7.28 1.81 30.00
CA ALA A 475 -6.42 2.74 29.30
C ALA A 475 -5.99 3.92 30.19
N SER A 476 -6.94 4.59 30.83
CA SER A 476 -6.70 5.77 31.66
C SER A 476 -5.82 5.42 32.88
N SER A 477 -6.11 4.30 33.54
CA SER A 477 -5.30 3.80 34.67
C SER A 477 -3.89 3.44 34.25
N ALA A 478 -3.72 2.72 33.14
CA ALA A 478 -2.40 2.33 32.64
C ALA A 478 -1.56 3.55 32.21
N LEU A 479 -2.18 4.51 31.53
CA LEU A 479 -1.52 5.76 31.13
C LEU A 479 -1.16 6.60 32.35
N SER A 480 -2.05 6.73 33.33
CA SER A 480 -1.75 7.45 34.58
C SER A 480 -0.59 6.81 35.34
N GLN A 481 -0.56 5.48 35.44
CA GLN A 481 0.55 4.75 36.05
C GLN A 481 1.87 4.86 35.29
N ALA A 482 1.83 5.14 33.98
CA ALA A 482 3.01 5.23 33.14
C ALA A 482 3.57 6.66 33.03
N PHE A 483 2.71 7.68 33.07
CA PHE A 483 3.06 9.07 32.81
C PHE A 483 2.95 10.01 34.02
N LEU A 484 2.12 9.68 35.02
CA LEU A 484 1.83 10.56 36.16
C LEU A 484 2.35 10.04 37.50
N ARG A 485 3.37 9.16 37.53
CA ARG A 485 3.82 8.59 38.82
C ARG A 485 4.26 9.68 39.79
N SER A 486 3.63 9.60 40.97
CA SER A 486 3.93 10.27 42.24
C SER A 486 5.36 10.03 42.70
#